data_AF-A0A845Z4I7-F1
#
_entry.id   AF-A0A845Z4I7-F1
#
_cell.length_a   1.000
_cell.length_b   1.000
_cell.length_c   1.000
_cell.angle_alpha   90.00
_cell.angle_beta   90.00
_cell.angle_gamma   90.00
#
_symmetry.space_group_name_H-M   'P 1'
#
loop_
_entity.id
_entity.type
_entity.pdbx_description
1 polymer ?
#
loop_
_entity_poly.entity_id
_entity_poly.type
_entity_poly.pdbx_seq_one_letter_code
_entity_poly.pdbx_strand_id
1 'polypeptide(L)' 'MHFLFYATSKKKVRYTDEKGVEKIGEVRVEMPSIEGGNDRIVDLFCYFGDTEIKVKAVDRTSGSECKTSFRFSYSY' A
#
# COMPACT_ATOMS: atom_id res chain seq x y z
N MET A 1 2.84 -5.66 -9.42
CA MET A 1 3.52 -4.65 -8.58
C MET A 1 3.21 -4.91 -7.12
N HIS A 2 4.12 -4.59 -6.20
CA HIS A 2 3.96 -4.88 -4.76
C HIS A 2 4.22 -3.60 -3.95
N PHE A 3 3.27 -3.24 -3.08
CA PHE A 3 3.38 -2.08 -2.21
C PHE A 3 3.30 -2.53 -0.76
N LEU A 4 4.16 -1.96 0.07
CA LEU A 4 4.27 -2.22 1.50
C LEU A 4 3.85 -0.98 2.26
N PHE A 5 3.03 -1.15 3.30
CA PHE A 5 2.55 -0.07 4.14
C PHE A 5 3.20 -0.17 5.50
N TYR A 6 3.72 0.97 5.97
CA TYR A 6 4.38 1.09 7.26
C TYR A 6 3.75 2.22 8.07
N ALA A 7 3.74 2.07 9.39
CA ALA A 7 3.29 3.08 10.33
C ALA A 7 4.33 3.34 11.41
N THR A 8 4.34 4.56 11.93
CA THR A 8 5.24 5.00 13.00
C THR A 8 4.73 6.31 13.60
N SER A 9 4.88 6.46 14.92
CA SER A 9 4.65 7.69 15.69
C SER A 9 5.82 8.67 15.60
N LYS A 10 6.95 8.25 15.02
CA LYS A 10 8.12 9.12 14.82
C LYS A 10 7.84 10.16 13.74
N LYS A 11 8.10 11.43 14.06
CA LYS A 11 8.01 12.53 13.09
C LYS A 11 9.07 12.48 11.99
N LYS A 12 10.19 11.78 12.22
CA LYS A 12 11.30 11.63 11.29
C LYS A 12 11.71 10.16 11.24
N VAL A 13 11.64 9.58 10.05
CA VAL A 13 12.03 8.19 9.74
C VAL A 13 12.83 8.20 8.45
N ARG A 14 13.89 7.40 8.39
CA ARG A 14 14.74 7.26 7.21
C ARG A 14 14.65 5.85 6.61
N TYR A 15 14.51 4.82 7.44
CA TYR A 15 14.42 3.43 6.99
C TYR A 15 13.19 2.69 7.54
N THR A 16 12.75 1.68 6.81
CA THR A 16 11.59 0.84 7.15
C THR A 16 11.85 -0.18 8.26
N ASP A 17 13.11 -0.45 8.55
CA ASP A 17 13.59 -1.39 9.57
C ASP A 17 14.06 -0.69 10.86
N GLU A 18 13.87 0.63 10.97
CA GLU A 18 14.16 1.35 12.19
C GLU A 18 13.22 0.93 13.33
N LYS A 19 13.75 0.95 14.56
CA LYS A 19 12.96 0.70 15.77
C LYS A 19 11.73 1.61 15.81
N GLY A 20 10.54 1.05 16.01
CA GLY A 20 9.27 1.81 16.06
C GLY A 20 8.67 2.15 14.69
N VAL A 21 9.18 1.55 13.61
CA VAL A 21 8.49 1.47 12.33
C VAL A 21 7.92 0.07 12.19
N GLU A 22 6.63 -0.03 11.93
CA GLU A 22 5.92 -1.31 11.85
C GLU A 22 5.30 -1.48 10.47
N LYS A 23 5.49 -2.66 9.86
CA LYS A 23 4.75 -3.03 8.65
C LYS A 23 3.31 -3.33 9.04
N ILE A 24 2.38 -2.50 8.57
CA ILE A 24 0.94 -2.64 8.85
C ILE A 24 0.20 -3.40 7.76
N GLY A 25 0.82 -3.57 6.59
CA GLY A 25 0.11 -4.17 5.47
C GLY A 25 0.90 -4.26 4.18
N GLU A 26 0.30 -4.91 3.20
CA GLU A 26 0.78 -4.94 1.83
C GLU A 26 -0.37 -5.11 0.84
N VAL A 27 -0.16 -4.64 -0.39
CA VAL A 27 -1.04 -4.94 -1.53
C VAL A 27 -0.19 -5.40 -2.71
N ARG A 28 -0.62 -6.47 -3.36
CA ARG A 28 0.01 -7.01 -4.56
C ARG A 28 -0.98 -6.92 -5.70
N VAL A 29 -0.62 -6.15 -6.71
CA VAL A 29 -1.37 -6.02 -7.96
C VAL A 29 -0.77 -6.97 -8.96
N GLU A 30 -1.53 -7.97 -9.37
CA GLU A 30 -1.14 -8.85 -10.46
C GLU A 30 -1.20 -8.05 -11.78
N MET A 31 -0.09 -8.02 -12.52
CA MET A 31 0.04 -7.29 -13.78
C MET A 31 0.56 -8.24 -14.87
N PRO A 32 -0.29 -9.17 -15.35
CA PRO A 32 0.12 -10.20 -16.30
C PRO A 32 0.41 -9.64 -17.70
N SER A 33 -0.19 -8.50 -18.07
CA SER A 33 0.11 -7.85 -19.36
C SER A 33 1.49 -7.20 -19.32
N ILE A 34 2.26 -7.35 -20.40
CA ILE A 34 3.55 -6.68 -20.57
C ILE A 34 3.43 -5.27 -21.18
N GLU A 35 2.25 -4.88 -21.63
CA GLU A 35 1.99 -3.60 -22.30
C GLU A 35 2.35 -2.40 -21.42
N GLY A 36 2.82 -1.33 -22.04
CA GLY A 36 3.27 -0.11 -21.35
C GLY A 36 4.63 -0.21 -20.68
N GLY A 37 5.30 -1.38 -20.63
CA GLY A 37 6.68 -1.50 -20.13
C GLY A 37 6.89 -0.85 -18.75
N ASN A 38 7.74 0.17 -18.69
CA ASN A 38 8.01 0.95 -17.47
C ASN A 38 7.01 2.10 -17.23
N ASP A 39 6.20 2.47 -18.22
CA ASP A 39 5.19 3.53 -18.14
C ASP A 39 3.86 3.04 -17.55
N ARG A 40 3.86 1.89 -16.86
CA ARG A 40 2.67 1.37 -16.19
C ARG A 40 2.30 2.23 -14.99
N ILE A 41 1.01 2.54 -14.89
CA ILE A 41 0.46 3.37 -13.83
C ILE A 41 -0.48 2.50 -13.00
N VAL A 42 -0.25 2.47 -11.69
CA VAL A 42 -1.18 1.89 -10.72
C VAL A 42 -1.74 3.01 -9.85
N ASP A 43 -3.05 3.19 -9.91
CA ASP A 43 -3.75 4.14 -9.05
C ASP A 43 -4.01 3.48 -7.69
N LEU A 44 -3.55 4.13 -6.62
CA LEU A 44 -3.64 3.62 -5.26
C LEU A 44 -4.53 4.53 -4.41
N PHE A 45 -5.63 3.99 -3.92
CA PHE A 45 -6.63 4.69 -3.13
C PHE A 45 -6.56 4.19 -1.68
N CYS A 46 -6.26 5.10 -0.75
CA CYS A 46 -6.24 4.83 0.68
C CYS A 46 -7.41 5.55 1.36
N TYR A 47 -8.26 4.79 2.04
CA TYR A 47 -9.37 5.29 2.84
C TYR A 47 -9.09 5.03 4.31
N PHE A 48 -8.93 6.10 5.09
CA PHE A 48 -8.67 6.03 6.52
C PHE A 48 -10.00 6.15 7.26
N GLY A 49 -10.45 5.05 7.87
CA GLY A 49 -11.53 5.04 8.85
C GLY A 49 -10.99 5.08 10.27
N ASP A 50 -11.90 4.97 11.25
CA ASP A 50 -11.52 5.05 12.68
C ASP A 50 -10.69 3.85 13.15
N THR A 51 -11.00 2.65 12.65
CA THR A 51 -10.38 1.39 13.10
C THR A 51 -9.68 0.63 11.99
N GLU A 52 -9.81 1.07 10.74
CA GLU A 52 -9.29 0.38 9.57
C GLU A 52 -8.85 1.35 8.48
N ILE A 53 -7.79 0.95 7.77
CA ILE A 53 -7.34 1.57 6.53
C ILE A 53 -7.70 0.63 5.40
N LYS A 54 -8.55 1.07 4.49
CA LYS A 54 -8.91 0.30 3.29
C LYS A 54 -8.07 0.79 2.12
N VAL A 55 -7.44 -0.13 1.41
CA VAL A 55 -6.61 0.16 0.25
C VAL A 55 -7.20 -0.52 -0.97
N LYS A 56 -7.31 0.24 -2.05
CA LYS A 56 -7.64 -0.26 -3.39
C LYS A 56 -6.49 0.14 -4.32
N ALA A 57 -5.97 -0.82 -5.07
CA ALA A 57 -4.98 -0.57 -6.12
C ALA A 57 -5.55 -1.01 -7.46
N VAL A 58 -5.37 -0.20 -8.51
CA VAL A 58 -5.90 -0.44 -9.85
C VAL A 58 -4.80 -0.26 -10.87
N ASP A 59 -4.45 -1.31 -11.62
CA ASP A 59 -3.62 -1.19 -12.80
C ASP A 59 -4.43 -0.52 -13.91
N ARG A 60 -3.99 0.66 -14.35
CA ARG A 60 -4.71 1.48 -15.32
C ARG A 60 -4.75 0.85 -16.71
N THR A 61 -3.75 0.04 -17.06
CA THR A 61 -3.64 -0.58 -18.39
C THR A 61 -4.61 -1.74 -18.53
N SER A 62 -4.61 -2.67 -17.56
CA SER A 62 -5.49 -3.85 -17.61
C SER A 62 -6.85 -3.65 -16.93
N GLY A 63 -7.01 -2.62 -16.11
CA GLY A 63 -8.17 -2.45 -15.22
C GLY A 63 -8.17 -3.41 -14.02
N SER A 64 -7.13 -4.24 -13.85
CA SER A 64 -7.04 -5.18 -12.73
C SER A 64 -7.02 -4.44 -11.41
N GLU A 65 -7.91 -4.83 -10.49
CA GLU A 65 -7.99 -4.23 -9.16
C GLU A 65 -7.68 -5.24 -8.04
N CYS A 66 -7.03 -4.74 -6.99
CA CYS A 66 -6.85 -5.45 -5.74
C CYS A 66 -7.35 -4.57 -4.59
N LYS A 67 -8.02 -5.19 -3.62
CA LYS A 67 -8.51 -4.52 -2.41
C LYS A 67 -8.01 -5.26 -1.18
N THR A 68 -7.59 -4.50 -0.19
CA THR A 68 -7.13 -5.01 1.10
C THR A 68 -7.49 -4.03 2.20
N SER A 69 -7.48 -4.48 3.45
CA SER A 69 -7.72 -3.65 4.61
C SER A 69 -6.75 -3.99 5.72
N PHE A 70 -6.26 -2.95 6.39
CA PHE A 70 -5.35 -3.07 7.51
C PHE A 70 -6.00 -2.48 8.75
N ARG A 71 -5.73 -3.06 9.91
CA ARG A 71 -6.30 -2.56 11.16
C ARG A 71 -5.51 -1.36 11.66
N PHE A 72 -6.23 -0.33 12.07
CA PHE A 72 -5.66 0.80 12.77
C PHE A 72 -5.33 0.39 14.21
N SER A 73 -4.13 0.69 14.68
CA SER A 73 -3.67 0.45 16.05
C SER A 73 -3.04 1.72 16.59
N TYR A 74 -3.34 2.05 17.85
CA TYR A 74 -2.72 3.18 18.54
C TYR A 74 -1.28 2.89 19.01
N SER A 75 -0.76 1.69 18.73
CA SER A 75 0.52 1.21 19.26
C SER A 75 1.75 1.62 18.46
N TYR A 76 1.58 2.12 17.23
CA TYR A 76 2.69 2.52 16.35
C TYR A 76 2.97 4.01 16.34
#